data_AF-A0A3B9I741-F1
#
_entry.id   AF-A0A3B9I741-F1
#
_cell.length_a   1.000
_cell.length_b   1.000
_cell.length_c   1.000
_cell.angle_alpha   90.00
_cell.angle_beta   90.00
_cell.angle_gamma   90.00
#
_symmetry.space_group_name_H-M   'P 1'
#
loop_
_entity.id
_entity.type
_entity.pdbx_description
1 polymer ?
#
loop_
_entity_poly.entity_id
_entity_poly.type
_entity_poly.pdbx_seq_one_letter_code
_entity_poly.pdbx_strand_id
1 'polypeptide(L)'
;MRYLTKSRFKLALECPTKLYYTGKKQYANQNLEDPFLAALADGGYQVGELAKYYFPGGHDIKSLDYVEALDETNALLEKDQVIIYEAAIRHENLFIRTDILVKQDHHIDIIEVKAKSYNKNKDSFF
;
A
#
# COMPACT_ATOMS: atom_id res chain seq x y z
N MET A 1 9.42 -16.16 -4.75
CA MET A 1 8.69 -16.46 -3.50
C MET A 1 7.32 -15.80 -3.55
N ARG A 2 6.26 -16.36 -2.94
CA ARG A 2 4.91 -15.75 -2.98
C ARG A 2 4.57 -15.15 -1.62
N TYR A 3 4.47 -13.82 -1.56
CA TYR A 3 4.16 -13.09 -0.32
C TYR A 3 2.67 -12.97 -0.03
N LEU A 4 2.32 -13.01 1.26
CA LEU A 4 1.02 -12.62 1.77
C LEU A 4 1.02 -11.10 1.97
N THR A 5 0.29 -10.40 1.10
CA THR A 5 0.11 -8.94 1.17
C THR A 5 -1.22 -8.58 1.81
N LYS A 6 -1.40 -7.33 2.24
CA LYS A 6 -2.67 -6.82 2.77
C LYS A 6 -3.86 -7.12 1.84
N SER A 7 -3.71 -6.91 0.53
CA SER A 7 -4.76 -7.21 -0.46
C SER A 7 -5.04 -8.72 -0.56
N ARG A 8 -4.01 -9.57 -0.49
CA ARG A 8 -4.20 -11.02 -0.46
C ARG A 8 -4.84 -11.50 0.84
N PHE A 9 -4.50 -10.91 1.97
CA PHE A 9 -5.14 -11.20 3.25
C PHE A 9 -6.63 -10.86 3.21
N LYS A 10 -7.01 -9.67 2.71
CA LYS A 10 -8.42 -9.29 2.49
C LYS A 10 -9.14 -10.29 1.57
N LEU A 11 -8.51 -10.68 0.46
CA LEU A 11 -9.06 -11.68 -0.45
C LEU A 11 -9.29 -13.04 0.22
N ALA A 12 -8.38 -13.45 1.11
CA ALA A 12 -8.49 -14.70 1.85
C ALA A 12 -9.63 -14.70 2.87
N LEU A 13 -9.90 -13.55 3.50
CA LEU A 13 -11.03 -13.37 4.43
C LEU A 13 -12.38 -13.49 3.72
N GLU A 14 -12.48 -13.08 2.45
CA GLU A 14 -13.68 -13.34 1.64
C GLU A 14 -13.83 -14.83 1.30
N CYS A 15 -12.74 -15.43 0.79
CA CYS A 15 -12.71 -16.84 0.41
C CYS A 15 -11.25 -17.31 0.29
N PRO A 16 -10.78 -18.22 1.16
CA PRO A 16 -9.40 -18.70 1.13
C PRO A 16 -8.99 -19.32 -0.21
N THR A 17 -9.92 -20.00 -0.91
CA THR A 17 -9.67 -20.61 -2.22
C THR A 17 -9.30 -19.58 -3.29
N LYS A 18 -9.77 -18.32 -3.18
CA LYS A 18 -9.38 -17.26 -4.11
C LYS A 18 -7.87 -16.98 -4.07
N LEU A 19 -7.18 -17.25 -2.95
CA LEU A 19 -5.72 -17.17 -2.89
C LEU A 19 -5.05 -18.13 -3.88
N TYR A 20 -5.60 -19.32 -4.11
CA TYR A 20 -5.01 -20.24 -5.07
C TYR A 20 -5.02 -19.67 -6.50
N TYR A 21 -6.11 -19.00 -6.88
CA TYR A 21 -6.35 -18.51 -8.24
C TYR A 21 -5.72 -17.13 -8.52
N THR A 22 -5.67 -16.25 -7.53
CA THR A 22 -5.19 -14.86 -7.74
C THR A 22 -3.75 -14.80 -8.28
N GLY A 23 -3.54 -13.96 -9.29
CA GLY A 23 -2.24 -13.72 -9.94
C GLY A 23 -1.84 -14.75 -11.01
N LYS A 24 -2.66 -15.77 -11.27
CA LYS A 24 -2.43 -16.77 -12.33
C LYS A 24 -3.13 -16.34 -13.62
N LYS A 25 -2.39 -16.25 -14.73
CA LYS A 25 -2.89 -15.76 -16.03
C LYS A 25 -4.02 -16.61 -16.62
N GLN A 26 -4.10 -17.90 -16.27
CA GLN A 26 -5.13 -18.80 -16.79
C GLN A 26 -6.53 -18.59 -16.21
N TYR A 27 -6.71 -17.70 -15.23
CA TYR A 27 -8.00 -17.40 -14.63
C TYR A 27 -8.34 -15.92 -14.81
N ALA A 28 -9.53 -15.64 -15.36
CA ALA A 28 -10.02 -14.28 -15.54
C ALA A 28 -10.27 -13.60 -14.18
N ASN A 29 -10.02 -12.28 -14.11
CA ASN A 29 -10.34 -11.46 -12.95
C ASN A 29 -11.21 -10.28 -13.40
N GLN A 30 -12.52 -10.38 -13.16
CA GLN A 30 -13.50 -9.38 -13.59
C GLN A 30 -13.28 -8.01 -12.95
N ASN A 31 -12.61 -7.94 -11.80
CA ASN A 31 -12.32 -6.67 -11.13
C ASN A 31 -11.30 -5.81 -11.89
N LEU A 32 -10.51 -6.39 -12.81
CA LEU A 32 -9.52 -5.63 -13.60
C LEU A 32 -10.16 -4.80 -14.70
N GLU A 33 -11.36 -5.15 -15.12
CA GLU A 33 -12.08 -4.52 -16.23
C GLU A 33 -13.24 -3.63 -15.75
N ASP A 34 -13.44 -3.51 -14.43
CA ASP A 34 -14.51 -2.72 -13.83
C ASP A 34 -14.15 -1.22 -13.83
N PRO A 35 -14.85 -0.37 -14.62
CA PRO A 35 -14.56 1.05 -14.69
C PRO A 35 -14.81 1.79 -13.37
N PHE A 36 -15.72 1.30 -12.54
CA PHE A 36 -16.01 1.89 -11.23
C PHE A 36 -14.86 1.65 -10.25
N LEU A 37 -14.30 0.43 -10.23
CA LEU A 37 -13.12 0.12 -9.43
C LEU A 37 -11.89 0.91 -9.91
N ALA A 38 -11.74 1.11 -11.21
CA ALA A 38 -10.67 1.94 -11.77
C ALA A 38 -10.80 3.40 -11.31
N ALA A 39 -12.01 3.97 -11.34
CA ALA A 39 -12.26 5.34 -10.88
C ALA A 39 -12.01 5.50 -9.37
N LEU A 40 -12.39 4.50 -8.55
CA LEU A 40 -12.07 4.49 -7.12
C LEU A 40 -10.56 4.45 -6.85
N ALA A 41 -9.82 3.68 -7.66
CA ALA A 41 -8.36 3.62 -7.56
C ALA A 41 -7.71 4.97 -7.91
N ASP A 42 -8.21 5.65 -8.95
CA ASP A 42 -7.72 6.99 -9.33
C ASP A 42 -7.99 8.04 -8.25
N GLY A 43 -9.19 8.06 -7.67
CA GLY A 43 -9.49 8.92 -6.53
C GLY A 43 -8.62 8.62 -5.30
N GLY A 44 -8.34 7.35 -5.05
CA GLY A 44 -7.37 6.93 -4.01
C GLY A 44 -5.96 7.44 -4.28
N TYR A 45 -5.51 7.36 -5.53
CA TYR A 45 -4.20 7.86 -5.96
C TYR A 45 -4.07 9.37 -5.74
N GLN A 46 -5.08 10.16 -6.11
CA GLN A 46 -5.06 11.62 -5.91
C GLN A 46 -4.93 12.01 -4.43
N VAL A 47 -5.65 11.32 -3.54
CA VAL A 47 -5.55 11.56 -2.09
C VAL A 47 -4.19 11.10 -1.55
N GLY A 48 -3.63 10.01 -2.07
CA GLY A 48 -2.27 9.55 -1.76
C GLY A 48 -1.20 10.57 -2.17
N GLU A 49 -1.28 11.11 -3.38
CA GLU A 49 -0.36 12.15 -3.86
C GLU A 49 -0.48 13.43 -3.04
N LEU A 50 -1.69 13.85 -2.70
CA LEU A 50 -1.91 14.98 -1.79
C LEU A 50 -1.28 14.72 -0.41
N ALA A 51 -1.39 13.48 0.10
CA ALA A 51 -0.82 13.14 1.40
C ALA A 51 0.69 13.34 1.45
N LYS A 52 1.41 13.06 0.36
CA LYS A 52 2.87 13.30 0.25
C LYS A 52 3.22 14.78 0.46
N TYR A 53 2.35 15.72 0.08
CA TYR A 53 2.59 17.15 0.32
C TYR A 53 2.50 17.55 1.79
N TYR A 54 1.80 16.78 2.64
CA TYR A 54 1.82 16.99 4.10
C TYR A 54 3.12 16.48 4.75
N PHE A 55 3.91 15.66 4.03
CA PHE A 55 5.16 15.07 4.50
C PHE A 55 6.32 15.36 3.53
N PRO A 56 6.65 16.64 3.25
CA PRO A 56 7.56 17.01 2.18
C PRO A 56 8.99 16.47 2.37
N GLY A 57 9.69 16.24 1.26
CA GLY A 57 11.09 15.82 1.26
C GLY A 57 11.31 14.29 1.31
N GLY A 58 10.26 13.48 1.17
CA GLY A 58 10.38 12.03 1.12
C GLY A 58 10.88 11.44 -0.19
N HIS A 59 11.28 10.18 -0.13
CA HIS A 59 11.74 9.36 -1.26
C HIS A 59 10.63 8.41 -1.72
N ASP A 60 10.37 8.34 -3.02
CA ASP A 60 9.32 7.50 -3.59
C ASP A 60 9.89 6.15 -4.06
N ILE A 61 9.42 5.05 -3.47
CA ILE A 61 9.78 3.68 -3.89
C ILE A 61 8.89 3.27 -5.05
N LYS A 62 9.40 3.45 -6.28
CA LYS A 62 8.63 3.24 -7.51
C LYS A 62 8.65 1.81 -8.04
N SER A 63 9.67 1.03 -7.68
CA SER A 63 9.78 -0.33 -8.20
C SER A 63 8.60 -1.20 -7.74
N LEU A 64 8.05 -1.96 -8.69
CA LEU A 64 7.07 -3.00 -8.42
C LEU A 64 7.74 -4.37 -8.18
N ASP A 65 9.04 -4.48 -8.43
CA ASP A 65 9.80 -5.67 -8.07
C ASP A 65 10.00 -5.70 -6.55
N TYR A 66 9.72 -6.87 -5.97
CA TYR A 66 9.77 -7.01 -4.51
C TYR A 66 11.18 -6.87 -3.95
N VAL A 67 12.21 -7.34 -4.65
CA VAL A 67 13.58 -7.31 -4.15
C VAL A 67 14.12 -5.90 -4.25
N GLU A 68 13.98 -5.28 -5.42
CA GLU A 68 14.43 -3.91 -5.66
C GLU A 68 13.78 -2.92 -4.68
N ALA A 69 12.45 -3.00 -4.50
CA ALA A 69 11.75 -2.12 -3.56
C ALA A 69 12.20 -2.31 -2.09
N LEU A 70 12.51 -3.55 -1.68
CA LEU A 70 13.04 -3.82 -0.34
C LEU A 70 14.45 -3.26 -0.17
N ASP A 71 15.31 -3.46 -1.17
CA ASP A 71 16.70 -3.00 -1.12
C ASP A 71 16.76 -1.47 -1.09
N GLU A 72 15.97 -0.78 -1.91
CA GLU A 72 15.82 0.68 -1.88
C GLU A 72 15.30 1.17 -0.51
N THR A 73 14.25 0.54 0.01
CA THR A 73 13.67 0.91 1.31
C THR A 73 14.68 0.72 2.44
N ASN A 74 15.39 -0.42 2.47
CA ASN A 74 16.38 -0.71 3.51
C ASN A 74 17.56 0.26 3.47
N ALA A 75 18.07 0.58 2.27
CA ALA A 75 19.15 1.56 2.12
C ALA A 75 18.74 2.95 2.64
N LEU A 76 17.49 3.35 2.46
CA LEU A 76 16.97 4.61 3.00
C LEU A 76 16.80 4.57 4.52
N LEU A 77 16.38 3.44 5.10
CA LEU A 77 16.22 3.25 6.55
C LEU A 77 17.53 3.30 7.34
N GLU A 78 18.69 3.18 6.69
CA GLU A 78 20.01 3.39 7.31
C GLU A 78 20.22 4.84 7.78
N LYS A 79 19.50 5.81 7.21
CA LYS A 79 19.55 7.22 7.65
C LYS A 79 18.85 7.42 8.99
N ASP A 80 19.39 8.25 9.88
CA ASP A 80 18.76 8.58 11.16
C ASP A 80 17.35 9.19 10.98
N GLN A 81 17.19 10.06 9.98
CA GLN A 81 15.92 10.69 9.65
C GLN A 81 15.60 10.50 8.16
N VAL A 82 14.43 9.94 7.86
CA VAL A 82 13.99 9.73 6.47
C VAL A 82 12.47 9.67 6.37
N ILE A 83 11.92 10.21 5.28
CA ILE A 83 10.54 10.00 4.86
C ILE A 83 10.58 9.13 3.61
N ILE A 84 9.82 8.04 3.59
CA ILE A 84 9.76 7.09 2.48
C ILE A 84 8.29 6.92 2.11
N TYR A 85 7.94 7.28 0.88
CA TYR A 85 6.62 6.99 0.33
C TYR A 85 6.61 5.60 -0.28
N GLU A 86 5.49 4.90 -0.11
CA GLU A 86 5.32 3.55 -0.65
C GLU A 86 6.38 2.53 -0.16
N ALA A 87 6.92 2.75 1.04
CA ALA A 87 8.01 1.97 1.62
C ALA A 87 7.67 0.47 1.68
N ALA A 88 8.58 -0.37 1.19
CA ALA A 88 8.42 -1.82 1.17
C ALA A 88 9.00 -2.45 2.44
N ILE A 89 8.20 -3.25 3.13
CA ILE A 89 8.63 -3.97 4.34
C ILE A 89 8.26 -5.44 4.21
N ARG A 90 9.21 -6.31 4.56
CA ARG A 90 9.02 -7.76 4.58
C ARG A 90 9.36 -8.33 5.94
N HIS A 91 8.52 -9.23 6.43
CA HIS A 91 8.84 -10.12 7.53
C HIS A 91 8.48 -11.54 7.12
N GLU A 92 9.47 -12.42 7.02
CA GLU A 92 9.29 -13.78 6.49
C GLU A 92 8.55 -13.79 5.12
N ASN A 93 7.36 -14.38 5.07
CA ASN A 93 6.49 -14.43 3.91
C ASN A 93 5.43 -13.31 3.86
N LEU A 94 5.44 -12.38 4.81
CA LEU A 94 4.57 -11.20 4.85
C LEU A 94 5.23 -10.04 4.12
N PHE A 95 4.45 -9.29 3.34
CA PHE A 95 4.93 -8.13 2.60
C PHE A 95 3.89 -7.01 2.62
N ILE A 96 4.33 -5.81 2.99
CA ILE A 96 3.51 -4.59 2.96
C ILE A 96 4.19 -3.50 2.16
N ARG A 97 3.38 -2.59 1.62
CA ARG A 97 3.79 -1.24 1.22
C ARG A 97 3.00 -0.27 2.08
N THR A 98 3.70 0.63 2.75
CA THR A 98 3.09 1.69 3.55
C THR A 98 2.91 2.92 2.69
N ASP A 99 1.80 3.65 2.81
CA ASP A 99 1.61 4.87 2.00
C ASP A 99 2.71 5.90 2.32
N ILE A 100 2.97 6.17 3.59
CA ILE A 100 4.10 7.00 4.05
C ILE A 100 4.72 6.39 5.32
N LEU A 101 6.04 6.26 5.33
CA LEU A 101 6.85 5.93 6.50
C LEU A 101 7.71 7.13 6.86
N VAL A 102 7.67 7.55 8.13
CA VAL A 102 8.53 8.60 8.67
C VAL A 102 9.39 7.98 9.77
N LYS A 103 10.71 8.01 9.59
CA LYS A 103 11.67 7.58 10.59
C LYS A 103 12.37 8.80 11.20
N GLN A 104 12.43 8.83 12.53
CA GLN A 104 13.21 9.79 13.31
C GLN A 104 13.95 9.01 14.41
N ASP A 105 15.25 8.82 14.22
CA ASP A 105 16.13 8.05 15.10
C ASP A 105 15.61 6.62 15.32
N HIS A 106 15.05 6.34 16.50
CA HIS A 106 14.48 5.05 16.88
C HIS A 106 12.94 5.01 16.81
N HIS A 107 12.32 6.07 16.31
CA HIS A 107 10.88 6.17 16.13
C HIS A 107 10.51 5.99 14.66
N ILE A 108 9.49 5.18 14.41
CA ILE A 108 8.93 4.97 13.08
C ILE A 108 7.42 5.20 13.15
N ASP A 109 6.95 6.19 12.41
CA ASP A 109 5.54 6.42 12.12
C ASP A 109 5.19 5.78 10.78
N ILE A 110 4.10 5.01 10.77
CA ILE A 110 3.49 4.46 9.55
C ILE A 110 2.14 5.13 9.36
N ILE A 111 2.01 5.90 8.29
CA ILE A 111 0.80 6.62 7.94
C ILE A 111 0.11 5.88 6.79
N GLU A 112 -1.11 5.44 7.03
CA GLU A 112 -1.99 4.85 6.02
C GLU A 112 -3.05 5.88 5.60
N VAL A 113 -3.08 6.19 4.31
CA VAL A 113 -3.96 7.17 3.68
C VAL A 113 -5.23 6.48 3.20
N LYS A 114 -6.39 7.12 3.40
CA LYS A 114 -7.69 6.59 3.01
C LYS A 114 -8.55 7.68 2.36
N ALA A 115 -8.91 7.47 1.10
CA ALA A 115 -9.98 8.22 0.46
C ALA A 115 -11.33 7.63 0.92
N LYS A 116 -12.10 8.39 1.70
CA LYS A 116 -13.47 8.04 2.10
C LYS A 116 -14.37 9.25 1.99
N SER A 117 -15.60 9.06 1.53
CA SER A 117 -16.61 10.12 1.54
C SER A 117 -16.97 10.50 2.98
N TYR A 118 -16.95 11.80 3.26
CA TYR A 118 -17.30 12.35 4.56
C TYR A 118 -18.72 12.94 4.49
N ASN A 119 -19.61 12.50 5.38
CA ASN A 119 -20.93 13.09 5.54
C ASN A 119 -21.02 13.76 6.90
N LYS A 120 -21.02 15.10 6.92
CA LYS A 120 -21.07 15.93 8.13
C LYS A 120 -22.30 15.67 9.01
N ASN A 121 -23.38 15.11 8.44
CA ASN A 121 -24.65 14.87 9.14
C ASN A 121 -24.79 13.44 9.68
N LYS A 122 -23.78 12.58 9.48
CA LYS A 122 -23.71 11.26 10.09
C LYS A 122 -22.42 11.19 10.92
N ASP A 123 -22.58 11.29 12.24
CA ASP A 123 -21.48 11.09 13.21
C ASP A 123 -20.99 9.62 13.26
N SER A 124 -21.61 8.72 12.51
CA SER A 124 -21.16 7.33 12.40
C SER A 124 -20.63 7.03 11.01
N PHE A 125 -19.45 6.41 11.01
CA PHE A 125 -18.66 6.06 9.84
C PHE A 125 -19.11 4.75 9.15
N PHE A 126 -20.34 4.28 9.41
CA PHE A 126 -20.94 3.07 8.84
C PHE A 126 -22.36 3.32 8.30
#